data_AF-A0A090QBI7-F1
#
_entry.id   AF-A0A090QBI7-F1
#
_cell.length_a   1.000
_cell.length_b   1.000
_cell.length_c   1.000
_cell.angle_alpha   90.00
_cell.angle_beta   90.00
_cell.angle_gamma   90.00
#
_symmetry.space_group_name_H-M   'P 1'
#
loop_
_entity.id
_entity.type
_entity.pdbx_description
1 polymer ?
#
loop_
_entity_poly.entity_id
_entity_poly.type
_entity_poly.pdbx_seq_one_letter_code
_entity_poly.pdbx_strand_id
1 'polypeptide(L)' 'MESKGWKTFIPPFEYTTDNAAMIGIAGYFKYLENDFAGLDTTASPRIHM' A
#
# COMPACT_ATOMS: atom_id res chain seq x y z
N MET A 1 20.69 5.37 -15.06
CA MET A 1 19.37 4.69 -15.12
C MET A 1 19.20 4.00 -16.47
N GLU A 2 19.43 4.68 -17.59
CA GLU A 2 19.42 4.06 -18.93
C GLU A 2 20.43 2.91 -19.10
N SER A 3 21.62 2.99 -18.50
CA SER A 3 22.63 1.93 -18.57
C SER A 3 22.32 0.65 -17.79
N LYS A 4 21.29 0.65 -16.93
CA LYS A 4 20.86 -0.53 -16.14
C LYS A 4 19.53 -1.14 -16.63
N GLY A 5 18.88 -0.53 -17.64
CA GLY A 5 17.61 -1.01 -18.17
C GLY A 5 16.43 -0.90 -17.20
N TRP A 6 16.50 -0.05 -16.18
CA TRP A 6 15.43 0.07 -15.18
C TRP A 6 14.32 1.01 -15.66
N LYS A 7 13.07 0.56 -15.54
CA LYS A 7 11.89 1.41 -15.69
C LYS A 7 11.55 2.05 -14.35
N THR A 8 11.74 3.36 -14.25
CA THR A 8 11.51 4.13 -13.02
C THR A 8 10.15 4.81 -13.07
N PHE A 9 9.47 4.88 -11.92
CA PHE A 9 8.23 5.62 -11.74
C PHE A 9 8.36 6.54 -10.54
N ILE A 10 8.04 7.82 -10.73
CA ILE A 10 8.02 8.84 -9.68
C ILE A 10 6.56 9.23 -9.50
N PRO A 11 5.91 8.90 -8.37
CA PRO A 11 4.52 9.27 -8.13
C PRO A 11 4.39 10.79 -7.92
N PRO A 12 3.22 11.38 -8.22
CA PRO A 12 2.88 12.74 -7.81
C PRO A 12 3.09 12.95 -6.30
N PHE A 13 3.53 14.16 -5.90
CA PHE A 13 3.87 14.47 -4.50
C PHE A 13 2.71 14.25 -3.53
N GLU A 14 1.48 14.54 -3.92
CA GLU A 14 0.27 14.30 -3.11
C GLU A 14 0.06 12.83 -2.72
N TYR A 15 0.70 11.89 -3.43
CA TYR A 15 0.67 10.45 -3.12
C TYR A 15 1.94 9.96 -2.40
N THR A 16 2.90 10.83 -2.12
CA THR A 16 4.16 10.46 -1.44
C THR A 16 4.11 10.65 0.07
N THR A 17 3.23 11.51 0.57
CA THR A 17 2.96 11.67 2.00
C THR A 17 1.86 10.71 2.47
N ASP A 18 1.79 10.44 3.77
CA ASP A 18 0.74 9.60 4.34
C ASP A 18 -0.66 10.12 3.96
N ASN A 19 -1.45 9.26 3.31
CA ASN A 19 -2.78 9.61 2.82
C ASN A 19 -3.74 8.41 2.90
N ALA A 20 -5.04 8.67 2.84
CA ALA A 20 -6.05 7.61 2.87
C ALA A 20 -6.17 6.83 1.54
N ALA A 21 -5.75 7.43 0.41
CA ALA A 21 -5.85 6.79 -0.89
C ALA A 21 -4.96 5.53 -0.99
N MET A 22 -3.75 5.56 -0.43
CA MET A 22 -2.85 4.40 -0.40
C MET A 22 -3.40 3.24 0.45
N ILE A 23 -4.10 3.56 1.54
CA ILE A 23 -4.79 2.55 2.37
C ILE A 23 -5.98 1.97 1.61
N GLY A 24 -6.76 2.81 0.93
CA GLY A 24 -7.91 2.39 0.12
C GLY A 24 -7.53 1.44 -1.01
N ILE A 25 -6.48 1.75 -1.79
CA ILE A 25 -6.05 0.89 -2.90
C ILE A 25 -5.50 -0.45 -2.41
N ALA A 26 -4.76 -0.48 -1.29
CA ALA A 26 -4.30 -1.72 -0.68
C ALA A 26 -5.48 -2.59 -0.20
N GLY A 27 -6.49 -1.98 0.43
CA GLY A 27 -7.72 -2.66 0.84
C GLY A 27 -8.54 -3.20 -0.35
N TYR A 28 -8.60 -2.46 -1.46
CA TYR A 28 -9.29 -2.92 -2.68
C TYR A 28 -8.65 -4.19 -3.25
N PHE A 29 -7.32 -4.28 -3.31
CA PHE A 29 -6.65 -5.49 -3.77
C PHE A 29 -6.89 -6.68 -2.81
N LYS A 30 -6.83 -6.47 -1.49
CA LYS A 30 -7.18 -7.50 -0.50
C LYS A 30 -8.62 -7.99 -0.66
N TYR A 31 -9.57 -7.08 -0.91
CA TYR A 31 -10.96 -7.43 -1.19
C TYR A 31 -11.10 -8.34 -2.42
N LEU A 32 -10.42 -8.01 -3.53
CA LEU A 32 -10.45 -8.83 -4.75
C LEU A 32 -9.87 -10.25 -4.51
N GLU A 33 -8.94 -10.37 -3.56
CA GLU A 33 -8.35 -11.65 -3.15
C GLU A 33 -9.16 -12.40 -2.08
N ASN A 34 -10.29 -11.83 -1.62
CA ASN A 34 -11.07 -12.32 -0.48
C ASN A 34 -10.26 -12.41 0.83
N ASP A 35 -9.23 -11.58 1.00
CA ASP A 35 -8.45 -11.44 2.23
C ASP A 35 -9.11 -10.42 3.16
N PHE A 36 -9.92 -10.92 4.10
CA PHE A 36 -10.68 -10.11 5.04
C PHE A 36 -10.10 -10.19 6.46
N ALA A 37 -10.08 -9.06 7.15
CA ALA A 37 -9.73 -9.01 8.57
C ALA A 37 -10.91 -9.47 9.46
N GLY A 38 -10.59 -10.14 10.57
CA GLY A 38 -11.57 -10.50 11.60
C GLY A 38 -12.02 -9.29 12.42
N LEU A 39 -13.21 -9.36 13.01
CA LEU A 39 -13.74 -8.29 13.87
C LEU A 39 -12.97 -8.10 15.19
N ASP A 40 -12.13 -9.07 15.54
CA ASP A 40 -11.21 -9.07 16.68
C ASP A 40 -9.88 -8.36 16.39
N THR A 41 -9.66 -7.90 15.16
CA THR A 41 -8.43 -7.22 14.76
C THR A 41 -8.24 -5.91 15.54
N THR A 42 -7.03 -5.72 16.08
CA THR A 42 -6.67 -4.52 16.85
C THR A 42 -5.39 -3.87 16.31
N ALA A 43 -5.12 -2.62 16.72
CA ALA A 43 -3.93 -1.90 16.29
C ALA A 43 -2.65 -2.49 16.88
N SER A 44 -1.61 -2.65 16.06
CA SER A 44 -0.27 -3.09 16.48
C SER A 44 0.78 -2.00 16.20
N PRO A 45 1.36 -1.36 17.23
CA PRO A 45 2.34 -0.29 17.04
C PRO A 45 3.67 -0.72 16.40
N ARG A 46 3.97 -2.02 16.41
CA ARG A 46 5.17 -2.61 15.78
C ARG A 46 4.78 -3.77 14.88
N ILE A 47 3.80 -3.52 14.00
CA ILE A 47 3.37 -4.50 13.01
C ILE A 47 4.57 -4.88 12.11
N HIS A 48 4.77 -6.19 11.94
CA HIS A 48 5.75 -6.70 10.99
C HIS A 48 5.07 -6.87 9.63
N MET A 49 5.75 -6.45 8.56
CA MET A 49 5.29 -6.63 7.19
C MET A 49 5.67 -8.01 6.66
#